data_AF-A0A9P3IMI4-F1
#
_entry.id   AF-A0A9P3IMI4-F1
#
_cell.length_a   1.000
_cell.length_b   1.000
_cell.length_c   1.000
_cell.angle_alpha   90.00
_cell.angle_beta   90.00
_cell.angle_gamma   90.00
#
_symmetry.space_group_name_H-M   'P 1'
#
loop_
_entity.id
_entity.type
_entity.pdbx_description
1 polymer ?
#
loop_
_entity_poly.entity_id
_entity_poly.type
_entity_poly.pdbx_seq_one_letter_code
_entity_poly.pdbx_strand_id
1 'polypeptide(L)'
;MAAAAHAAANAAAAEAEAARAAAAAAAAASAPAPAATVPASALAAAPAAAETAPTAVAAAPSPITPSLSPPRPPAPPPPIPYPNPPLDPSIRFLTYEWPDEAGGLGDFLTGLATAFACALLSSRAFVIQHPYLPLAFAPNLVDWSFSPDVPVEPARKLALEDGKLGGGGGGGGGVGEEGRGGGEVEVREGEVVAVDFRNRFVEPEEVFAIMDKALNVRVTWNRGLLTYLLVQAVEKRWADRLKDMGMRPPFAFGCILRFLLKPQPEVIARVQAIYHHLLAPPPSSPPPPHHYTPLPHHPTHPLSSFGPHNRGVVVVGVHIRAGDMMVWEGEFGFGDPKALNASQMEVLLTWAEEYIACAKALESWWVPSPPYAVRWLIVTNSLPLKTALWLKYPDKVVVSDIVPRHVNTLTSPQDASSSPDTNPESLSPNPSFSPSSAYPDTPSSNSSPKLTPEEGASTYIDIVTEWLLLASSDALILTKSGFSHTAAFFSHRLAAVYTPEECDPEEFVPTRRIGRIWSGI
;
A
#
# COMPACT_ATOMS: atom_id res chain seq x y z
N MET A 1 -20.72 36.80 -14.35
CA MET A 1 -20.67 36.62 -12.88
C MET A 1 -19.56 35.65 -12.46
N ALA A 2 -19.46 34.43 -13.03
CA ALA A 2 -18.39 33.49 -12.67
C ALA A 2 -16.95 34.03 -12.89
N ALA A 3 -16.68 34.70 -14.02
CA ALA A 3 -15.37 35.30 -14.28
C ALA A 3 -14.99 36.42 -13.30
N ALA A 4 -15.97 37.20 -12.83
CA ALA A 4 -15.75 38.27 -11.85
C ALA A 4 -15.49 37.69 -10.44
N ALA A 5 -16.16 36.59 -10.09
CA ALA A 5 -15.89 35.87 -8.84
C ALA A 5 -14.48 35.24 -8.84
N HIS A 6 -14.04 34.69 -9.97
CA HIS A 6 -12.68 34.15 -10.12
C HIS A 6 -11.61 35.24 -10.05
N ALA A 7 -11.84 36.40 -10.67
CA ALA A 7 -10.92 37.53 -10.59
C ALA A 7 -10.80 38.09 -9.16
N ALA A 8 -11.93 38.18 -8.43
CA ALA A 8 -11.94 38.62 -7.04
C ALA A 8 -11.22 37.62 -6.10
N ALA A 9 -11.39 36.31 -6.33
CA ALA A 9 -10.68 35.28 -5.59
C ALA A 9 -9.16 35.34 -5.80
N ASN A 10 -8.72 35.56 -7.05
CA ASN A 10 -7.30 35.70 -7.36
C ASN A 10 -6.68 36.96 -6.74
N ALA A 11 -7.42 38.08 -6.74
CA ALA A 11 -6.96 39.32 -6.11
C ALA A 11 -6.81 39.17 -4.59
N ALA A 12 -7.77 38.51 -3.93
CA ALA A 12 -7.70 38.24 -2.50
C ALA A 12 -6.54 37.29 -2.13
N ALA A 13 -6.25 36.29 -2.98
CA ALA A 13 -5.12 35.40 -2.80
C ALA A 13 -3.77 36.14 -2.90
N ALA A 14 -3.64 37.02 -3.90
CA ALA A 14 -2.43 37.83 -4.08
C ALA A 14 -2.19 38.81 -2.92
N GLU A 15 -3.25 39.42 -2.38
CA GLU A 15 -3.15 40.31 -1.22
C GLU A 15 -2.74 39.56 0.06
N ALA A 16 -3.27 38.34 0.26
CA ALA A 16 -2.88 37.48 1.38
C ALA A 16 -1.40 37.02 1.28
N GLU A 17 -0.91 36.72 0.09
CA GLU A 17 0.49 36.34 -0.14
C GLU A 17 1.44 37.53 0.10
N ALA A 18 1.08 38.72 -0.36
CA ALA A 18 1.84 39.94 -0.09
C ALA A 18 1.90 40.26 1.43
N ALA A 19 0.80 40.05 2.16
CA ALA A 19 0.77 40.22 3.61
C ALA A 19 1.67 39.23 4.34
N ARG A 20 1.71 37.95 3.91
CA ARG A 20 2.63 36.93 4.46
C ARG A 20 4.10 37.27 4.21
N ALA A 21 4.43 37.72 3.00
CA ALA A 21 5.78 38.16 2.66
C ALA A 21 6.24 39.35 3.52
N ALA A 22 5.36 40.33 3.76
CA ALA A 22 5.64 41.46 4.63
C ALA A 22 5.86 41.05 6.10
N ALA A 23 5.05 40.11 6.61
CA ALA A 23 5.21 39.58 7.96
C ALA A 23 6.52 38.80 8.15
N ALA A 24 6.92 38.00 7.16
CA ALA A 24 8.19 37.28 7.17
C ALA A 24 9.40 38.22 7.15
N ALA A 25 9.35 39.29 6.35
CA ALA A 25 10.40 40.30 6.31
C ALA A 25 10.52 41.06 7.65
N ALA A 26 9.39 41.38 8.29
CA ALA A 26 9.38 42.03 9.61
C ALA A 26 9.97 41.12 10.71
N ALA A 27 9.68 39.82 10.66
CA ALA A 27 10.25 38.85 11.61
C ALA A 27 11.77 38.73 11.46
N ALA A 28 12.27 38.67 10.22
CA ALA A 28 13.71 38.58 9.95
C ALA A 28 14.50 39.81 10.43
N ALA A 29 13.88 41.00 10.40
CA ALA A 29 14.49 42.23 10.90
C ALA A 29 14.60 42.32 12.43
N SER A 30 13.90 41.44 13.17
CA SER A 30 13.84 41.47 14.64
C SER A 30 14.77 40.46 15.34
N ALA A 31 15.52 39.65 14.57
CA ALA A 31 16.40 38.63 15.14
C ALA A 31 17.69 39.24 15.74
N PRO A 32 18.00 38.99 17.03
CA PRO A 32 19.23 39.48 17.64
C PRO A 32 20.47 38.75 17.10
N ALA A 33 21.58 39.49 16.95
CA ALA A 33 22.83 38.98 16.43
C ALA A 33 23.41 37.83 17.30
N PRO A 34 23.99 36.78 16.70
CA PRO A 34 24.55 35.65 17.45
C PRO A 34 25.80 36.07 18.23
N ALA A 35 25.84 35.68 19.50
CA ALA A 35 26.95 35.92 20.42
C ALA A 35 28.21 35.14 19.99
N ALA A 36 29.36 35.81 20.11
CA ALA A 36 30.67 35.31 19.71
C ALA A 36 31.11 34.07 20.53
N THR A 37 31.59 33.05 19.81
CA THR A 37 32.15 31.81 20.34
C THR A 37 33.59 32.01 20.81
N VAL A 38 33.89 31.59 22.04
CA VAL A 38 35.23 31.54 22.62
C VAL A 38 35.88 30.19 22.29
N PRO A 39 37.17 30.11 21.90
CA PRO A 39 37.83 28.84 21.63
C PRO A 39 38.34 28.19 22.92
N ALA A 40 38.00 26.92 23.11
CA ALA A 40 38.58 26.05 24.12
C ALA A 40 39.74 25.23 23.49
N SER A 41 40.95 25.39 24.02
CA SER A 41 42.06 24.46 23.78
C SER A 41 42.99 24.45 24.97
N ALA A 42 42.88 23.39 25.77
CA ALA A 42 43.96 22.85 26.60
C ALA A 42 43.47 21.53 27.20
N LEU A 43 44.01 20.39 26.74
CA LEU A 43 44.13 19.24 27.62
C LEU A 43 45.34 18.37 27.27
N ALA A 44 46.10 18.14 28.34
CA ALA A 44 47.40 17.54 28.45
C ALA A 44 47.49 16.10 27.92
N ALA A 45 48.69 15.79 27.44
CA ALA A 45 49.20 14.44 27.22
C ALA A 45 49.71 13.82 28.53
N ALA A 46 49.52 12.51 28.69
CA ALA A 46 50.25 11.63 29.62
C ALA A 46 50.03 10.15 29.17
N PRO A 47 50.86 9.17 29.58
CA PRO A 47 51.74 8.49 28.63
C PRO A 47 51.49 6.99 28.48
N ALA A 48 52.11 6.45 27.43
CA ALA A 48 52.25 5.03 27.13
C ALA A 48 52.97 4.27 28.25
N ALA A 49 52.39 3.13 28.65
CA ALA A 49 53.07 2.08 29.38
C ALA A 49 53.08 0.82 28.50
N ALA A 50 54.29 0.38 28.16
CA ALA A 50 54.58 -0.88 27.53
C ALA A 50 54.63 -1.97 28.59
N GLU A 51 53.95 -3.10 28.35
CA GLU A 51 54.23 -4.36 29.03
C GLU A 51 54.39 -5.47 28.00
N THR A 52 55.55 -6.11 28.10
CA THR A 52 56.02 -7.21 27.28
C THR A 52 55.73 -8.56 27.94
N ALA A 53 55.30 -9.51 27.10
CA ALA A 53 55.57 -10.95 27.15
C ALA A 53 54.75 -11.82 28.14
N PRO A 54 54.87 -13.17 28.09
CA PRO A 54 54.61 -14.08 26.95
C PRO A 54 53.76 -15.29 27.38
N THR A 55 53.01 -15.96 26.49
CA THR A 55 52.76 -17.41 26.70
C THR A 55 52.26 -18.14 25.45
N ALA A 56 53.02 -19.17 25.06
CA ALA A 56 52.56 -20.26 24.23
C ALA A 56 51.64 -21.18 25.06
N VAL A 57 50.49 -21.55 24.53
CA VAL A 57 49.69 -22.68 25.05
C VAL A 57 49.26 -23.55 23.89
N ALA A 58 49.55 -24.84 24.05
CA ALA A 58 49.38 -25.93 23.12
C ALA A 58 47.92 -26.16 22.72
N ALA A 59 47.73 -26.62 21.48
CA ALA A 59 46.48 -27.14 20.95
C ALA A 59 46.05 -28.40 21.70
N ALA A 60 44.89 -28.35 22.36
CA ALA A 60 44.18 -29.51 22.87
C ALA A 60 43.15 -29.98 21.81
N PRO A 61 42.98 -31.29 21.57
CA PRO A 61 41.96 -31.81 20.68
C PRO A 61 40.55 -31.69 21.30
N SER A 62 39.60 -31.24 20.49
CA SER A 62 38.19 -31.07 20.87
C SER A 62 37.54 -32.38 21.34
N PRO A 63 36.67 -32.34 22.38
CA PRO A 63 35.89 -33.51 22.78
C PRO A 63 34.78 -33.77 21.76
N ILE A 64 34.67 -35.02 21.31
CA ILE A 64 33.58 -35.53 20.50
C ILE A 64 32.32 -35.57 21.38
N THR A 65 31.44 -34.60 21.22
CA THR A 65 30.09 -34.62 21.78
C THR A 65 29.18 -35.48 20.90
N PRO A 66 28.57 -36.56 21.42
CA PRO A 66 27.59 -37.32 20.66
C PRO A 66 26.33 -36.45 20.41
N SER A 67 26.02 -36.24 19.14
CA SER A 67 24.79 -35.58 18.67
C SER A 67 23.58 -36.44 19.05
N LEU A 68 22.93 -36.11 20.17
CA LEU A 68 21.59 -36.56 20.49
C LEU A 68 20.59 -35.61 19.82
N SER A 69 20.37 -35.80 18.52
CA SER A 69 19.25 -35.15 17.84
C SER A 69 17.95 -35.71 18.44
N PRO A 70 17.02 -34.87 18.92
CA PRO A 70 15.73 -35.34 19.41
C PRO A 70 14.99 -36.09 18.29
N PRO A 71 14.25 -37.17 18.60
CA PRO A 71 13.52 -37.94 17.61
C PRO A 71 12.54 -37.02 16.87
N ARG A 72 12.60 -37.07 15.54
CA ARG A 72 11.71 -36.30 14.66
C ARG A 72 10.27 -36.63 15.03
N PRO A 73 9.40 -35.64 15.30
CA PRO A 73 7.99 -35.90 15.56
C PRO A 73 7.40 -36.69 14.36
N PRO A 74 6.49 -37.65 14.61
CA PRO A 74 5.86 -38.41 13.54
C PRO A 74 5.19 -37.45 12.55
N ALA A 75 5.33 -37.74 11.26
CA ALA A 75 4.67 -36.96 10.23
C ALA A 75 3.15 -36.93 10.52
N PRO A 76 2.48 -35.78 10.36
CA PRO A 76 1.04 -35.72 10.52
C PRO A 76 0.38 -36.75 9.57
N PRO A 77 -0.69 -37.44 10.01
CA PRO A 77 -1.39 -38.37 9.14
C PRO A 77 -1.88 -37.65 7.88
N PRO A 78 -1.89 -38.32 6.72
CA PRO A 78 -2.42 -37.73 5.50
C PRO A 78 -3.87 -37.30 5.74
N PRO A 79 -4.29 -36.13 5.22
CA PRO A 79 -5.67 -35.68 5.36
C PRO A 79 -6.60 -36.74 4.79
N ILE A 80 -7.57 -37.18 5.60
CA ILE A 80 -8.61 -38.11 5.16
C ILE A 80 -9.41 -37.38 4.07
N PRO A 81 -9.54 -37.93 2.85
CA PRO A 81 -10.36 -37.31 1.81
C PRO A 81 -11.81 -37.36 2.29
N TYR A 82 -12.32 -36.22 2.75
CA TYR A 82 -13.75 -36.07 2.99
C TYR A 82 -14.41 -36.02 1.60
N PRO A 83 -15.34 -36.94 1.29
CA PRO A 83 -16.13 -36.78 0.07
C PRO A 83 -16.88 -35.46 0.21
N ASN A 84 -16.57 -34.49 -0.66
CA ASN A 84 -17.25 -33.21 -0.69
C ASN A 84 -18.75 -33.49 -0.88
N PRO A 85 -19.61 -33.24 0.11
CA PRO A 85 -21.04 -33.37 -0.10
C PRO A 85 -21.45 -32.41 -1.23
N PRO A 86 -22.46 -32.76 -2.05
CA PRO A 86 -22.97 -31.82 -3.03
C PRO A 86 -23.35 -30.51 -2.33
N LEU A 87 -22.83 -29.40 -2.85
CA LEU A 87 -23.11 -28.07 -2.33
C LEU A 87 -24.63 -27.84 -2.32
N ASP A 88 -25.14 -27.36 -1.19
CA ASP A 88 -26.55 -26.98 -1.08
C ASP A 88 -26.83 -25.86 -2.10
N PRO A 89 -27.74 -26.05 -3.07
CA PRO A 89 -28.03 -25.05 -4.09
C PRO A 89 -28.61 -23.75 -3.54
N SER A 90 -28.99 -23.71 -2.25
CA SER A 90 -29.37 -22.47 -1.55
C SER A 90 -28.17 -21.59 -1.17
N ILE A 91 -26.95 -22.14 -1.18
CA ILE A 91 -25.74 -21.37 -0.86
C ILE A 91 -25.30 -20.62 -2.11
N ARG A 92 -25.33 -19.29 -2.02
CA ARG A 92 -24.89 -18.38 -3.07
C ARG A 92 -23.48 -17.88 -2.78
N PHE A 93 -22.60 -17.88 -3.77
CA PHE A 93 -21.21 -17.46 -3.60
C PHE A 93 -20.91 -16.10 -4.21
N LEU A 94 -19.99 -15.37 -3.57
CA LEU A 94 -19.25 -14.26 -4.16
C LEU A 94 -17.76 -14.60 -4.12
N THR A 95 -17.16 -14.78 -5.30
CA THR A 95 -15.73 -15.06 -5.45
C THR A 95 -15.01 -13.79 -5.88
N TYR A 96 -14.13 -13.27 -5.02
CA TYR A 96 -13.25 -12.16 -5.38
C TYR A 96 -12.00 -12.68 -6.07
N GLU A 97 -11.80 -12.27 -7.33
CA GLU A 97 -10.70 -12.74 -8.16
C GLU A 97 -9.57 -11.72 -8.21
N TRP A 98 -8.34 -12.22 -8.08
CA TRP A 98 -7.15 -11.50 -8.45
C TRP A 98 -6.95 -11.59 -9.96
N PRO A 99 -7.16 -10.51 -10.72
CA PRO A 99 -6.96 -10.54 -12.17
C PRO A 99 -5.46 -10.60 -12.48
N ASP A 100 -5.11 -11.15 -13.63
CA ASP A 100 -3.69 -11.18 -14.04
C ASP A 100 -3.10 -9.78 -14.16
N GLU A 101 -3.90 -8.76 -14.47
CA GLU A 101 -3.54 -7.34 -14.50
C GLU A 101 -4.04 -6.60 -13.26
N ALA A 102 -4.06 -7.28 -12.12
CA ALA A 102 -4.43 -6.63 -10.87
C ALA A 102 -3.48 -5.49 -10.59
N GLY A 103 -4.03 -4.38 -10.11
CA GLY A 103 -3.21 -3.29 -9.58
C GLY A 103 -2.33 -3.76 -8.41
N GLY A 104 -1.74 -2.81 -7.71
CA GLY A 104 -0.89 -3.15 -6.56
C GLY A 104 -1.66 -3.79 -5.40
N LEU A 105 -0.94 -4.23 -4.36
CA LEU A 105 -1.52 -4.72 -3.10
C LEU A 105 -2.58 -3.75 -2.51
N GLY A 106 -2.40 -2.44 -2.69
CA GLY A 106 -3.38 -1.46 -2.24
C GLY A 106 -4.74 -1.58 -2.92
N ASP A 107 -4.74 -1.76 -4.23
CA ASP A 107 -5.95 -1.92 -5.03
C ASP A 107 -6.62 -3.25 -4.73
N PHE A 108 -5.81 -4.30 -4.52
CA PHE A 108 -6.27 -5.60 -4.05
C PHE A 108 -7.09 -5.50 -2.78
N LEU A 109 -6.47 -4.96 -1.73
CA LEU A 109 -7.07 -4.91 -0.41
C LEU A 109 -8.32 -4.01 -0.43
N THR A 110 -8.35 -3.03 -1.32
CA THR A 110 -9.50 -2.17 -1.56
C THR A 110 -10.66 -2.88 -2.22
N GLY A 111 -10.40 -3.62 -3.29
CA GLY A 111 -11.40 -4.47 -3.92
C GLY A 111 -11.87 -5.59 -2.99
N LEU A 112 -10.95 -6.18 -2.22
CA LEU A 112 -11.24 -7.24 -1.25
C LEU A 112 -12.24 -6.79 -0.19
N ALA A 113 -11.98 -5.65 0.46
CA ALA A 113 -12.87 -5.13 1.50
C ALA A 113 -14.26 -4.77 0.93
N THR A 114 -14.28 -4.24 -0.29
CA THR A 114 -15.52 -3.94 -1.03
C THR A 114 -16.32 -5.21 -1.34
N ALA A 115 -15.67 -6.21 -1.94
CA ALA A 115 -16.30 -7.47 -2.30
C ALA A 115 -16.89 -8.15 -1.05
N PHE A 116 -16.15 -8.18 0.05
CA PHE A 116 -16.65 -8.77 1.29
C PHE A 116 -17.87 -8.03 1.85
N ALA A 117 -17.87 -6.70 1.84
CA ALA A 117 -19.05 -5.93 2.26
C ALA A 117 -20.28 -6.25 1.39
N CYS A 118 -20.09 -6.37 0.07
CA CYS A 118 -21.15 -6.79 -0.84
C CYS A 118 -21.64 -8.22 -0.54
N ALA A 119 -20.75 -9.16 -0.20
CA ALA A 119 -21.12 -10.51 0.20
C ALA A 119 -21.99 -10.50 1.47
N LEU A 120 -21.64 -9.70 2.48
CA LEU A 120 -22.44 -9.55 3.70
C LEU A 120 -23.83 -8.99 3.40
N LEU A 121 -23.91 -7.95 2.56
CA LEU A 121 -25.17 -7.30 2.21
C LEU A 121 -26.08 -8.20 1.37
N SER A 122 -25.51 -9.02 0.49
CA SER A 122 -26.24 -9.98 -0.36
C SER A 122 -26.41 -11.38 0.25
N SER A 123 -25.94 -11.58 1.49
CA SER A 123 -26.00 -12.87 2.22
C SER A 123 -25.36 -14.02 1.44
N ARG A 124 -24.12 -13.81 0.96
CA ARG A 124 -23.34 -14.76 0.17
C ARG A 124 -22.17 -15.33 0.96
N ALA A 125 -21.85 -16.60 0.71
CA ALA A 125 -20.55 -17.15 1.08
C ALA A 125 -19.45 -16.40 0.31
N PHE A 126 -18.32 -16.15 0.96
CA PHE A 126 -17.26 -15.32 0.41
C PHE A 126 -15.98 -16.12 0.22
N VAL A 127 -15.40 -16.04 -0.98
CA VAL A 127 -14.21 -16.79 -1.37
C VAL A 127 -13.22 -15.84 -2.04
N ILE A 128 -11.92 -16.04 -1.82
CA ILE A 128 -10.87 -15.26 -2.46
C ILE A 128 -10.02 -16.17 -3.34
N GLN A 129 -9.93 -15.83 -4.62
CA GLN A 129 -9.03 -16.47 -5.57
C GLN A 129 -7.84 -15.55 -5.83
N HIS A 130 -6.75 -15.76 -5.08
CA HIS A 130 -5.51 -15.00 -5.26
C HIS A 130 -4.30 -15.93 -5.05
N PRO A 131 -3.39 -16.07 -6.03
CA PRO A 131 -2.33 -17.07 -5.99
C PRO A 131 -1.34 -16.89 -4.83
N TYR A 132 -0.99 -15.63 -4.52
CA TYR A 132 -0.01 -15.33 -3.46
C TYR A 132 -0.60 -14.98 -2.09
N LEU A 133 -1.92 -14.82 -1.98
CA LEU A 133 -2.54 -14.36 -0.73
C LEU A 133 -2.33 -15.35 0.41
N PRO A 134 -2.51 -16.68 0.21
CA PRO A 134 -2.27 -17.68 1.26
C PRO A 134 -0.82 -17.69 1.78
N LEU A 135 0.14 -17.19 1.00
CA LEU A 135 1.55 -17.12 1.39
C LEU A 135 1.81 -16.03 2.44
N ALA A 136 1.04 -14.94 2.38
CA ALA A 136 1.22 -13.81 3.29
C ALA A 136 0.15 -13.73 4.39
N PHE A 137 -1.05 -14.25 4.11
CA PHE A 137 -2.18 -14.23 5.04
C PHE A 137 -2.85 -15.60 5.13
N ALA A 138 -3.16 -16.02 6.35
CA ALA A 138 -4.10 -17.08 6.64
C ALA A 138 -5.53 -16.50 6.79
N PRO A 139 -6.56 -17.34 6.59
CA PRO A 139 -7.90 -17.01 7.06
C PRO A 139 -7.91 -16.67 8.56
N ASN A 140 -8.73 -15.69 8.95
CA ASN A 140 -8.89 -15.31 10.36
C ASN A 140 -10.23 -15.78 10.94
N LEU A 141 -11.27 -14.95 10.86
CA LEU A 141 -12.60 -15.28 11.38
C LEU A 141 -13.55 -15.81 10.30
N VAL A 142 -13.17 -15.67 9.03
CA VAL A 142 -13.87 -16.22 7.88
C VAL A 142 -12.88 -17.09 7.13
N ASP A 143 -13.26 -18.34 6.89
CA ASP A 143 -12.55 -19.18 5.94
C ASP A 143 -12.94 -18.76 4.52
N TRP A 144 -12.06 -17.98 3.89
CA TRP A 144 -12.20 -17.53 2.51
C TRP A 144 -11.37 -18.36 1.54
N SER A 145 -10.74 -19.44 2.02
CA SER A 145 -9.80 -20.22 1.22
C SER A 145 -10.51 -20.86 0.03
N PHE A 146 -9.87 -20.78 -1.13
CA PHE A 146 -10.32 -21.46 -2.33
C PHE A 146 -9.58 -22.79 -2.44
N SER A 147 -10.31 -23.90 -2.48
CA SER A 147 -9.71 -25.19 -2.77
C SER A 147 -9.49 -25.32 -4.28
N PRO A 148 -8.25 -25.55 -4.76
CA PRO A 148 -7.97 -25.71 -6.18
C PRO A 148 -8.64 -26.96 -6.78
N ASP A 149 -9.07 -27.90 -5.94
CA ASP A 149 -9.75 -29.13 -6.34
C ASP A 149 -11.24 -28.92 -6.64
N VAL A 150 -11.80 -27.74 -6.29
CA VAL A 150 -13.20 -27.41 -6.60
C VAL A 150 -13.26 -26.96 -8.05
N PRO A 151 -13.98 -27.67 -8.95
CA PRO A 151 -14.13 -27.27 -10.33
C PRO A 151 -14.73 -25.87 -10.39
N VAL A 152 -14.01 -24.94 -11.03
CA VAL A 152 -14.55 -23.61 -11.28
C VAL A 152 -15.55 -23.72 -12.41
N GLU A 153 -16.84 -23.57 -12.09
CA GLU A 153 -17.89 -23.54 -13.11
C GLU A 153 -17.61 -22.41 -14.11
N PRO A 154 -17.77 -22.67 -15.42
CA PRO A 154 -17.57 -21.65 -16.44
C PRO A 154 -18.57 -20.52 -16.20
N ALA A 155 -18.04 -19.34 -15.89
CA ALA A 155 -18.85 -18.17 -15.62
C ALA A 155 -19.09 -17.38 -16.91
N ARG A 156 -20.33 -16.96 -17.16
CA ARG A 156 -20.63 -16.02 -18.24
C ARG A 156 -20.00 -14.68 -17.90
N LYS A 157 -19.04 -14.24 -18.72
CA LYS A 157 -18.45 -12.90 -18.57
C LYS A 157 -19.48 -11.85 -18.96
N LEU A 158 -19.82 -10.97 -18.03
CA LEU A 158 -20.61 -9.78 -18.31
C LEU A 158 -19.64 -8.68 -18.72
N ALA A 159 -19.71 -8.27 -19.99
CA ALA A 159 -19.03 -7.07 -20.42
C ALA A 159 -19.72 -5.86 -19.80
N LEU A 160 -18.96 -4.96 -19.20
CA LEU A 160 -19.44 -3.61 -18.93
C LEU A 160 -18.99 -2.76 -20.12
N GLU A 161 -19.87 -1.97 -20.72
CA GLU A 161 -19.51 -1.00 -21.77
C GLU A 161 -19.76 0.40 -21.23
N ASP A 162 -18.76 1.30 -21.30
CA ASP A 162 -18.89 2.71 -20.92
C ASP A 162 -19.49 3.02 -19.53
N GLY A 163 -19.16 2.21 -18.51
CA GLY A 163 -19.65 2.43 -17.14
C GLY A 163 -21.14 2.12 -16.95
N LYS A 164 -21.79 1.52 -17.96
CA LYS A 164 -23.09 0.87 -17.83
C LYS A 164 -22.93 -0.61 -18.09
N LEU A 165 -23.77 -1.41 -17.45
CA LEU A 165 -23.95 -2.80 -17.80
C LEU A 165 -24.53 -2.87 -19.22
N GLY A 166 -23.68 -3.13 -20.21
CA GLY A 166 -24.06 -3.38 -21.60
C GLY A 166 -24.08 -4.88 -21.87
N GLY A 167 -25.16 -5.41 -22.44
CA GLY A 167 -25.24 -6.82 -22.82
C GLY A 167 -24.10 -7.20 -23.77
N GLY A 168 -23.13 -7.98 -23.30
CA GLY A 168 -21.98 -8.42 -24.09
C GLY A 168 -22.40 -9.28 -25.29
N GLY A 169 -22.59 -8.64 -26.44
CA GLY A 169 -22.69 -9.27 -27.74
C GLY A 169 -21.28 -9.52 -28.28
N GLY A 170 -20.83 -10.78 -28.26
CA GLY A 170 -19.59 -11.15 -28.92
C GLY A 170 -19.71 -10.99 -30.44
N GLY A 171 -18.78 -10.24 -31.04
CA GLY A 171 -18.35 -10.44 -32.42
C GLY A 171 -18.44 -9.22 -33.33
N GLY A 172 -17.30 -8.88 -33.93
CA GLY A 172 -17.23 -8.30 -35.28
C GLY A 172 -17.07 -6.78 -35.33
N GLY A 173 -15.90 -6.34 -35.81
CA GLY A 173 -15.55 -4.95 -35.98
C GLY A 173 -16.49 -4.16 -36.89
N GLY A 174 -16.67 -2.89 -36.56
CA GLY A 174 -17.35 -1.90 -37.37
C GLY A 174 -17.33 -0.57 -36.63
N VAL A 175 -16.44 0.33 -37.03
CA VAL A 175 -16.41 1.72 -36.56
C VAL A 175 -17.65 2.41 -37.12
N GLY A 176 -18.69 2.51 -36.30
CA GLY A 176 -19.90 3.26 -36.57
C GLY A 176 -20.42 3.86 -35.27
N GLU A 177 -20.07 5.13 -35.02
CA GLU A 177 -20.80 5.98 -34.08
C GLU A 177 -22.25 6.08 -34.56
N GLU A 178 -23.19 5.46 -33.84
CA GLU A 178 -24.52 5.99 -33.52
C GLU A 178 -25.39 4.86 -32.94
N GLY A 179 -25.63 4.93 -31.62
CA GLY A 179 -26.60 4.08 -30.95
C GLY A 179 -26.13 3.56 -29.59
N ARG A 180 -25.99 4.44 -28.60
CA ARG A 180 -25.90 4.05 -27.17
C ARG A 180 -27.27 3.51 -26.70
N GLY A 181 -27.66 2.35 -27.20
CA GLY A 181 -28.71 1.54 -26.62
C GLY A 181 -28.13 0.84 -25.39
N GLY A 182 -28.30 1.43 -24.21
CA GLY A 182 -27.99 0.77 -22.94
C GLY A 182 -28.96 -0.40 -22.73
N GLY A 183 -28.66 -1.55 -23.34
CA GLY A 183 -29.40 -2.77 -23.10
C GLY A 183 -29.11 -3.24 -21.68
N GLU A 184 -30.16 -3.32 -20.86
CA GLU A 184 -30.11 -3.85 -19.50
C GLU A 184 -29.46 -5.25 -19.53
N VAL A 185 -28.42 -5.47 -18.73
CA VAL A 185 -27.77 -6.80 -18.66
C VAL A 185 -28.72 -7.77 -17.98
N GLU A 186 -29.29 -8.66 -18.77
CA GLU A 186 -30.18 -9.72 -18.29
C GLU A 186 -29.34 -10.86 -17.69
N VAL A 187 -29.18 -10.86 -16.37
CA VAL A 187 -28.68 -12.01 -15.59
C VAL A 187 -29.83 -12.98 -15.36
N ARG A 188 -29.65 -14.26 -15.73
CA ARG A 188 -30.67 -15.28 -15.51
C ARG A 188 -30.61 -15.80 -14.08
N GLU A 189 -31.76 -16.17 -13.54
CA GLU A 189 -31.82 -16.81 -12.22
C GLU A 189 -31.03 -18.12 -12.22
N GLY A 190 -30.17 -18.30 -11.22
CA GLY A 190 -29.33 -19.50 -11.11
C GLY A 190 -28.02 -19.44 -11.89
N GLU A 191 -27.74 -18.35 -12.61
CA GLU A 191 -26.55 -18.24 -13.47
C GLU A 191 -25.25 -18.02 -12.67
N VAL A 192 -24.13 -18.55 -13.18
CA VAL A 192 -22.78 -18.18 -12.73
C VAL A 192 -22.24 -17.08 -13.63
N VAL A 193 -21.97 -15.91 -13.06
CA VAL A 193 -21.51 -14.74 -13.80
C VAL A 193 -20.14 -14.27 -13.32
N ALA A 194 -19.33 -13.74 -14.24
CA ALA A 194 -18.08 -13.08 -13.94
C ALA A 194 -18.16 -11.62 -14.38
N VAL A 195 -17.83 -10.69 -13.49
CA VAL A 195 -18.00 -9.25 -13.72
C VAL A 195 -16.72 -8.51 -13.35
N ASP A 196 -16.18 -7.77 -14.32
CA ASP A 196 -14.97 -6.98 -14.14
C ASP A 196 -15.30 -5.50 -13.89
N PHE A 197 -15.22 -5.09 -12.63
CA PHE A 197 -15.48 -3.74 -12.18
C PHE A 197 -14.21 -2.87 -12.09
N ARG A 198 -13.07 -3.34 -12.62
CA ARG A 198 -11.82 -2.56 -12.56
C ARG A 198 -11.96 -1.21 -13.25
N ASN A 199 -11.45 -0.17 -12.60
CA ASN A 199 -11.40 1.21 -13.09
C ASN A 199 -12.76 1.77 -13.52
N ARG A 200 -13.86 1.13 -13.09
CA ARG A 200 -15.22 1.52 -13.43
C ARG A 200 -15.92 1.97 -12.17
N PHE A 201 -16.64 3.07 -12.30
CA PHE A 201 -17.65 3.43 -11.34
C PHE A 201 -18.92 2.68 -11.73
N VAL A 202 -19.49 1.91 -10.80
CA VAL A 202 -20.74 1.19 -10.99
C VAL A 202 -21.63 1.49 -9.80
N GLU A 203 -22.88 1.85 -10.09
CA GLU A 203 -23.86 2.14 -9.06
C GLU A 203 -24.14 0.85 -8.25
N PRO A 204 -24.24 0.94 -6.91
CA PRO A 204 -24.55 -0.20 -6.07
C PRO A 204 -25.80 -0.96 -6.50
N GLU A 205 -26.84 -0.28 -6.99
CA GLU A 205 -28.09 -0.87 -7.47
C GLU A 205 -27.83 -1.88 -8.60
N GLU A 206 -26.93 -1.55 -9.52
CA GLU A 206 -26.52 -2.43 -10.62
C GLU A 206 -25.76 -3.66 -10.08
N VAL A 207 -24.86 -3.44 -9.12
CA VAL A 207 -24.12 -4.53 -8.46
C VAL A 207 -25.07 -5.49 -7.74
N PHE A 208 -26.03 -4.95 -6.97
CA PHE A 208 -26.97 -5.77 -6.21
C PHE A 208 -28.04 -6.42 -7.10
N ALA A 209 -28.44 -5.81 -8.22
CA ALA A 209 -29.33 -6.43 -9.20
C ALA A 209 -28.70 -7.70 -9.80
N ILE A 210 -27.39 -7.68 -10.07
CA ILE A 210 -26.65 -8.89 -10.50
C ILE A 210 -26.61 -9.91 -9.35
N MET A 211 -26.26 -9.46 -8.14
CA MET A 211 -26.15 -10.33 -6.97
C MET A 211 -27.48 -10.89 -6.47
N ASP A 212 -28.62 -10.35 -6.86
CA ASP A 212 -29.92 -10.91 -6.47
C ASP A 212 -30.31 -12.09 -7.37
N LYS A 213 -29.92 -12.05 -8.65
CA LYS A 213 -30.32 -13.06 -9.67
C LYS A 213 -29.32 -14.21 -9.83
N ALA A 214 -28.02 -13.91 -9.83
CA ALA A 214 -27.00 -14.92 -10.07
C ALA A 214 -26.91 -15.93 -8.91
N LEU A 215 -26.60 -17.20 -9.19
CA LEU A 215 -26.26 -18.17 -8.14
C LEU A 215 -24.87 -17.87 -7.58
N ASN A 216 -23.89 -17.74 -8.48
CA ASN A 216 -22.49 -17.48 -8.16
C ASN A 216 -22.02 -16.24 -8.93
N VAL A 217 -21.38 -15.31 -8.22
CA VAL A 217 -20.83 -14.09 -8.81
C VAL A 217 -19.34 -14.09 -8.60
N ARG A 218 -18.58 -14.04 -9.68
CA ARG A 218 -17.13 -13.83 -9.69
C ARG A 218 -16.88 -12.37 -10.00
N VAL A 219 -16.08 -11.69 -9.19
CA VAL A 219 -15.92 -10.25 -9.26
C VAL A 219 -14.46 -9.86 -9.21
N THR A 220 -14.14 -8.88 -10.04
CA THR A 220 -12.83 -8.24 -10.07
C THR A 220 -13.03 -6.77 -9.73
N TRP A 221 -12.39 -6.30 -8.67
CA TRP A 221 -12.42 -4.90 -8.21
C TRP A 221 -11.00 -4.44 -7.90
N ASN A 222 -10.69 -3.20 -8.27
CA ASN A 222 -9.45 -2.52 -7.89
C ASN A 222 -9.70 -1.13 -7.27
N ARG A 223 -10.98 -0.76 -7.06
CA ARG A 223 -11.40 0.51 -6.45
C ARG A 223 -12.40 0.29 -5.34
N GLY A 224 -12.50 1.26 -4.43
CA GLY A 224 -13.29 1.14 -3.20
C GLY A 224 -14.73 1.60 -3.37
N LEU A 225 -15.64 0.71 -3.75
CA LEU A 225 -17.09 1.00 -3.66
C LEU A 225 -17.55 1.05 -2.19
N LEU A 226 -16.78 0.48 -1.25
CA LEU A 226 -17.12 0.46 0.17
C LEU A 226 -17.42 1.86 0.74
N THR A 227 -16.63 2.87 0.37
CA THR A 227 -16.89 4.27 0.76
C THR A 227 -18.25 4.73 0.29
N TYR A 228 -18.58 4.44 -0.97
CA TYR A 228 -19.85 4.80 -1.57
C TYR A 228 -21.02 4.10 -0.86
N LEU A 229 -20.89 2.79 -0.58
CA LEU A 229 -21.88 2.01 0.19
C LEU A 229 -22.11 2.54 1.62
N LEU A 230 -21.10 3.18 2.22
CA LEU A 230 -21.16 3.68 3.60
C LEU A 230 -21.62 5.14 3.69
N VAL A 231 -21.27 5.97 2.70
CA VAL A 231 -21.43 7.43 2.75
C VAL A 231 -22.53 7.91 1.80
N GLN A 232 -22.53 7.41 0.56
CA GLN A 232 -23.38 7.93 -0.51
C GLN A 232 -24.59 7.07 -0.80
N ALA A 233 -24.73 5.90 -0.16
CA ALA A 233 -25.78 4.92 -0.44
C ALA A 233 -27.11 5.61 -0.76
N VAL A 234 -27.38 5.67 -2.07
CA VAL A 234 -28.57 6.25 -2.69
C VAL A 234 -29.81 5.61 -2.05
N GLU A 235 -29.67 4.37 -1.59
CA GLU A 235 -30.56 3.73 -0.64
C GLU A 235 -29.96 3.63 0.76
N LYS A 236 -30.53 4.41 1.69
CA LYS A 236 -30.24 4.40 3.12
C LYS A 236 -30.15 2.99 3.73
N ARG A 237 -30.85 2.01 3.15
CA ARG A 237 -30.93 0.62 3.65
C ARG A 237 -29.57 -0.08 3.77
N TRP A 238 -28.65 0.07 2.82
CA TRP A 238 -27.36 -0.64 2.90
C TRP A 238 -26.44 -0.01 3.93
N ALA A 239 -26.35 1.32 3.93
CA ALA A 239 -25.60 2.05 4.93
C ALA A 239 -26.13 1.77 6.35
N ASP A 240 -27.46 1.69 6.53
CA ASP A 240 -28.07 1.35 7.81
C ASP A 240 -27.72 -0.09 8.22
N ARG A 241 -27.79 -1.08 7.31
CA ARG A 241 -27.36 -2.46 7.60
C ARG A 241 -25.87 -2.55 7.99
N LEU A 242 -24.99 -1.86 7.27
CA LEU A 242 -23.56 -1.82 7.61
C LEU A 242 -23.34 -1.19 8.99
N LYS A 243 -24.06 -0.10 9.31
CA LYS A 243 -24.01 0.56 10.63
C LYS A 243 -24.54 -0.34 11.74
N ASP A 244 -25.59 -1.11 11.48
CA ASP A 244 -26.17 -2.06 12.44
C ASP A 244 -25.20 -3.21 12.75
N MET A 245 -24.35 -3.59 11.77
CA MET A 245 -23.21 -4.49 11.98
C MET A 245 -22.01 -3.82 12.68
N GLY A 246 -22.14 -2.55 13.10
CA GLY A 246 -21.07 -1.79 13.74
C GLY A 246 -20.03 -1.20 12.78
N MET A 247 -20.23 -1.33 11.45
CA MET A 247 -19.33 -0.74 10.47
C MET A 247 -19.57 0.77 10.41
N ARG A 248 -18.60 1.54 10.91
CA ARG A 248 -18.56 2.99 10.78
C ARG A 248 -17.66 3.34 9.60
N PRO A 249 -18.00 4.35 8.76
CA PRO A 249 -17.17 4.76 7.62
C PRO A 249 -15.67 4.77 7.94
N PRO A 250 -15.17 5.55 8.92
CA PRO A 250 -13.73 5.64 9.18
C PRO A 250 -13.03 4.31 9.51
N PHE A 251 -13.74 3.29 10.00
CA PHE A 251 -13.12 2.06 10.50
C PHE A 251 -13.52 0.82 9.70
N ALA A 252 -14.57 0.88 8.88
CA ALA A 252 -15.14 -0.27 8.21
C ALA A 252 -14.10 -1.04 7.41
N PHE A 253 -13.27 -0.31 6.65
CA PHE A 253 -12.22 -0.89 5.82
C PHE A 253 -11.20 -1.69 6.65
N GLY A 254 -10.62 -1.06 7.68
CA GLY A 254 -9.65 -1.70 8.57
C GLY A 254 -10.25 -2.89 9.32
N CYS A 255 -11.48 -2.75 9.80
CA CYS A 255 -12.23 -3.82 10.46
C CYS A 255 -12.40 -5.04 9.54
N ILE A 256 -12.85 -4.83 8.31
CA ILE A 256 -13.05 -5.91 7.34
C ILE A 256 -11.72 -6.62 7.04
N LEU A 257 -10.66 -5.88 6.76
CA LEU A 257 -9.36 -6.49 6.48
C LEU A 257 -8.83 -7.31 7.66
N ARG A 258 -8.93 -6.80 8.90
CA ARG A 258 -8.53 -7.56 10.10
C ARG A 258 -9.43 -8.75 10.37
N PHE A 259 -10.70 -8.67 10.00
CA PHE A 259 -11.66 -9.78 10.13
C PHE A 259 -11.34 -10.92 9.16
N LEU A 260 -10.90 -10.59 7.95
CA LEU A 260 -10.54 -11.55 6.90
C LEU A 260 -9.12 -12.08 7.05
N LEU A 261 -8.15 -11.20 7.26
CA LEU A 261 -6.73 -11.49 7.04
C LEU A 261 -5.97 -11.59 8.36
N LYS A 262 -5.38 -12.76 8.61
CA LYS A 262 -4.40 -12.96 9.66
C LYS A 262 -3.03 -13.12 9.02
N PRO A 263 -2.06 -12.22 9.25
CA PRO A 263 -0.73 -12.40 8.67
C PRO A 263 -0.10 -13.74 9.06
N GLN A 264 0.57 -14.38 8.11
CA GLN A 264 1.27 -15.64 8.36
C GLN A 264 2.39 -15.46 9.39
N PRO A 265 2.74 -16.51 10.17
CA PRO A 265 3.81 -16.42 11.16
C PRO A 265 5.16 -15.97 10.59
N GLU A 266 5.49 -16.39 9.36
CA GLU A 266 6.72 -15.96 8.68
C GLU A 266 6.73 -14.44 8.42
N VAL A 267 5.63 -13.89 7.91
CA VAL A 267 5.50 -12.44 7.68
C VAL A 267 5.61 -11.68 9.00
N ILE A 268 4.92 -12.13 10.05
CA ILE A 268 5.01 -11.53 11.39
C ILE A 268 6.44 -11.59 11.92
N ALA A 269 7.16 -12.69 11.75
CA ALA A 269 8.55 -12.82 12.19
C ALA A 269 9.46 -11.79 11.48
N ARG A 270 9.28 -11.57 10.17
CA ARG A 270 10.02 -10.53 9.43
C ARG A 270 9.68 -9.13 9.93
N VAL A 271 8.39 -8.82 10.10
CA VAL A 271 7.93 -7.53 10.66
C VAL A 271 8.54 -7.32 12.05
N GLN A 272 8.48 -8.33 12.93
CA GLN A 272 9.05 -8.25 14.28
C GLN A 272 10.55 -8.03 14.27
N ALA A 273 11.31 -8.73 13.41
CA ALA A 273 12.75 -8.55 13.30
C ALA A 273 13.11 -7.09 12.97
N ILE A 274 12.47 -6.53 11.94
CA ILE A 274 12.69 -5.14 11.52
C ILE A 274 12.21 -4.16 12.61
N TYR A 275 11.07 -4.44 13.24
CA TYR A 275 10.52 -3.59 14.31
C TYR A 275 11.34 -3.62 15.60
N HIS A 276 11.98 -4.74 15.93
CA HIS A 276 12.93 -4.80 17.04
C HIS A 276 14.16 -3.93 16.78
N HIS A 277 14.66 -3.87 15.55
CA HIS A 277 15.73 -2.94 15.18
C HIS A 277 15.27 -1.48 15.26
N LEU A 278 14.03 -1.16 14.82
CA LEU A 278 13.45 0.17 14.93
C LEU A 278 13.41 0.69 16.38
N LEU A 279 13.08 -0.21 17.30
CA LEU A 279 12.92 0.12 18.73
C LEU A 279 14.20 -0.01 19.55
N ALA A 280 15.30 -0.45 18.93
CA ALA A 280 16.57 -0.53 19.63
C ALA A 280 17.03 0.88 20.03
N PRO A 281 17.46 1.08 21.29
CA PRO A 281 18.04 2.36 21.70
C PRO A 281 19.27 2.65 20.83
N PRO A 282 19.54 3.92 20.47
CA PRO A 282 20.74 4.26 19.74
C PRO A 282 21.98 3.76 20.51
N PRO A 283 23.01 3.22 19.82
CA PRO A 283 24.17 2.62 20.47
C PRO A 283 24.93 3.56 21.43
N SER A 284 24.73 4.87 21.30
CA SER A 284 25.32 5.91 22.15
C SER A 284 24.44 6.36 23.33
N SER A 285 23.22 5.84 23.48
CA SER A 285 22.33 6.28 24.57
C SER A 285 22.67 5.59 25.90
N PRO A 286 22.81 6.36 27.00
CA PRO A 286 22.97 5.78 28.32
C PRO A 286 21.73 4.94 28.66
N PRO A 287 21.88 3.85 29.43
CA PRO A 287 20.75 3.00 29.80
C PRO A 287 19.66 3.85 30.47
N PRO A 288 18.38 3.63 30.13
CA PRO A 288 17.30 4.42 30.70
C PRO A 288 17.30 4.26 32.23
N PRO A 289 17.12 5.36 33.00
CA PRO A 289 17.08 5.28 34.45
C PRO A 289 15.98 4.32 34.90
N HIS A 290 16.29 3.40 35.82
CA HIS A 290 15.41 2.32 36.28
C HIS A 290 14.10 2.78 36.98
N HIS A 291 13.84 4.08 37.07
CA HIS A 291 12.65 4.66 37.68
C HIS A 291 11.90 5.52 36.66
N TYR A 292 11.29 4.88 35.67
CA TYR A 292 10.24 5.53 34.89
C TYR A 292 8.93 5.48 35.66
N THR A 293 8.56 6.61 36.24
CA THR A 293 7.18 6.82 36.65
C THR A 293 6.36 7.02 35.37
N PRO A 294 5.36 6.17 35.06
CA PRO A 294 4.51 6.39 33.91
C PRO A 294 3.93 7.80 33.98
N LEU A 295 4.04 8.56 32.88
CA LEU A 295 3.51 9.92 32.79
C LEU A 295 2.03 9.91 33.23
N PRO A 296 1.59 10.87 34.05
CA PRO A 296 0.17 11.03 34.34
C PRO A 296 -0.58 11.12 33.02
N HIS A 297 -1.58 10.25 32.84
CA HIS A 297 -2.45 10.24 31.68
C HIS A 297 -3.00 11.67 31.48
N HIS A 298 -2.40 12.45 30.58
CA HIS A 298 -2.98 13.71 30.17
C HIS A 298 -4.21 13.36 29.32
N PRO A 299 -5.44 13.65 29.79
CA PRO A 299 -6.67 13.20 29.13
C PRO A 299 -6.92 13.85 27.77
N THR A 300 -6.05 14.76 27.34
CA THR A 300 -6.11 15.46 26.05
C THR A 300 -5.02 15.02 25.08
N HIS A 301 -4.02 14.23 25.50
CA HIS A 301 -3.01 13.74 24.56
C HIS A 301 -3.57 12.51 23.85
N PRO A 302 -3.79 12.55 22.51
CA PRO A 302 -4.39 11.46 21.76
C PRO A 302 -3.62 10.15 21.94
N LEU A 303 -2.35 10.21 22.33
CA LEU A 303 -1.47 9.06 22.55
C LEU A 303 -1.80 8.21 23.78
N SER A 304 -2.50 8.74 24.79
CA SER A 304 -2.72 8.01 26.07
C SER A 304 -3.51 6.69 25.93
N SER A 305 -4.23 6.50 24.81
CA SER A 305 -5.00 5.28 24.50
C SER A 305 -4.30 4.29 23.57
N PHE A 306 -3.11 4.62 23.03
CA PHE A 306 -2.51 3.84 21.93
C PHE A 306 -1.34 2.95 22.40
N GLY A 307 -1.67 1.81 23.00
CA GLY A 307 -0.72 0.71 23.26
C GLY A 307 0.26 0.90 24.44
N PRO A 308 0.96 -0.16 24.87
CA PRO A 308 1.90 -0.09 25.98
C PRO A 308 3.15 0.73 25.57
N HIS A 309 3.14 2.01 25.90
CA HIS A 309 4.17 3.06 25.69
C HIS A 309 5.54 2.81 26.38
N ASN A 310 5.91 1.55 26.59
CA ASN A 310 6.98 1.18 27.51
C ASN A 310 8.41 1.23 26.92
N ARG A 311 8.65 1.92 25.80
CA ARG A 311 9.96 1.83 25.11
C ARG A 311 10.68 3.15 24.82
N GLY A 312 10.09 4.30 25.11
CA GLY A 312 10.77 5.58 24.90
C GLY A 312 11.15 5.87 23.44
N VAL A 313 10.59 5.12 22.48
CA VAL A 313 10.80 5.31 21.04
C VAL A 313 9.43 5.44 20.37
N VAL A 314 9.28 6.43 19.50
CA VAL A 314 8.10 6.68 18.67
C VAL A 314 8.48 6.46 17.21
N VAL A 315 7.69 5.68 16.48
CA VAL A 315 7.95 5.36 15.07
C VAL A 315 6.97 6.14 14.18
N VAL A 316 7.49 7.00 13.32
CA VAL A 316 6.74 7.67 12.25
C VAL A 316 6.98 6.91 10.95
N GLY A 317 5.94 6.27 10.42
CA GLY A 317 5.99 5.59 9.13
C GLY A 317 5.85 6.61 8.00
N VAL A 318 6.82 6.67 7.10
CA VAL A 318 6.81 7.56 5.94
C VAL A 318 6.80 6.72 4.68
N HIS A 319 5.71 6.77 3.92
CA HIS A 319 5.61 6.07 2.65
C HIS A 319 5.73 7.04 1.48
N ILE A 320 6.73 6.79 0.62
CA ILE A 320 7.03 7.60 -0.57
C ILE A 320 6.92 6.72 -1.82
N ARG A 321 5.88 6.94 -2.62
CA ARG A 321 5.63 6.19 -3.87
C ARG A 321 6.35 6.85 -5.06
N ALA A 322 7.66 6.64 -5.16
CA ALA A 322 8.51 7.25 -6.19
C ALA A 322 8.12 6.85 -7.63
N GLY A 323 7.87 5.55 -7.87
CA GLY A 323 7.66 5.02 -9.22
C GLY A 323 6.47 5.65 -9.96
N ASP A 324 5.36 5.93 -9.27
CA ASP A 324 4.19 6.52 -9.91
C ASP A 324 4.39 8.03 -10.11
N MET A 325 4.93 8.74 -9.12
CA MET A 325 5.20 10.19 -9.23
C MET A 325 6.06 10.52 -10.45
N MET A 326 7.07 9.69 -10.68
CA MET A 326 7.93 9.78 -11.84
C MET A 326 7.09 9.63 -13.13
N VAL A 327 6.29 8.57 -13.28
CA VAL A 327 5.51 8.29 -14.50
C VAL A 327 4.46 9.36 -14.82
N TRP A 328 3.76 9.92 -13.82
CA TRP A 328 2.61 10.80 -14.06
C TRP A 328 2.97 12.23 -14.47
N GLU A 329 4.14 12.74 -14.11
CA GLU A 329 4.49 14.14 -14.41
C GLU A 329 4.99 14.37 -15.83
N GLY A 330 5.11 13.34 -16.67
CA GLY A 330 5.23 13.47 -18.13
C GLY A 330 6.52 14.15 -18.66
N GLU A 331 7.35 14.74 -17.79
CA GLU A 331 8.55 15.49 -18.20
C GLU A 331 9.79 14.61 -18.40
N PHE A 332 9.77 13.38 -17.89
CA PHE A 332 10.88 12.44 -18.05
C PHE A 332 10.38 11.20 -18.78
N GLY A 333 10.77 11.02 -20.05
CA GLY A 333 10.55 9.74 -20.72
C GLY A 333 11.24 8.63 -19.93
N PHE A 334 10.48 7.65 -19.42
CA PHE A 334 11.04 6.67 -18.50
C PHE A 334 11.83 5.58 -19.21
N GLY A 335 13.15 5.63 -19.02
CA GLY A 335 13.99 4.44 -18.99
C GLY A 335 13.80 3.64 -17.69
N ASP A 336 14.48 2.50 -17.59
CA ASP A 336 14.44 1.56 -16.47
C ASP A 336 14.53 2.28 -15.10
N PRO A 337 13.55 2.14 -14.18
CA PRO A 337 13.59 2.74 -12.83
C PRO A 337 14.81 2.29 -11.99
N LYS A 338 15.54 1.26 -12.42
CA LYS A 338 16.82 0.86 -11.82
C LYS A 338 17.98 1.79 -12.16
N ALA A 339 17.82 2.67 -13.13
CA ALA A 339 18.86 3.59 -13.61
C ALA A 339 18.38 5.04 -13.58
N LEU A 340 17.96 5.51 -12.40
CA LEU A 340 17.73 6.93 -12.17
C LEU A 340 19.05 7.69 -12.43
N ASN A 341 19.03 8.63 -13.36
CA ASN A 341 20.17 9.53 -13.55
C ASN A 341 20.25 10.56 -12.40
N ALA A 342 21.35 11.31 -12.35
CA ALA A 342 21.58 12.26 -11.26
C ALA A 342 20.47 13.33 -11.13
N SER A 343 19.94 13.84 -12.24
CA SER A 343 18.88 14.86 -12.20
C SER A 343 17.55 14.28 -11.74
N GLN A 344 17.18 13.07 -12.17
CA GLN A 344 15.99 12.37 -11.68
C GLN A 344 16.09 12.08 -10.17
N MET A 345 17.28 11.71 -9.70
CA MET A 345 17.50 11.49 -8.27
C MET A 345 17.40 12.79 -7.46
N GLU A 346 17.88 13.92 -8.01
CA GLU A 346 17.75 15.23 -7.38
C GLU A 346 16.27 15.67 -7.25
N VAL A 347 15.46 15.43 -8.28
CA VAL A 347 14.01 15.69 -8.24
C VAL A 347 13.33 14.82 -7.18
N LEU A 348 13.62 13.51 -7.17
CA LEU A 348 13.07 12.58 -6.17
C LEU A 348 13.45 12.95 -4.73
N LEU A 349 14.70 13.39 -4.51
CA LEU A 349 15.16 13.86 -3.21
C LEU A 349 14.44 15.14 -2.81
N THR A 350 14.23 16.07 -3.74
CA THR A 350 13.50 17.32 -3.49
C THR A 350 12.09 17.01 -2.99
N TRP A 351 11.36 16.11 -3.65
CA TRP A 351 10.05 15.67 -3.16
C TRP A 351 10.12 14.94 -1.83
N ALA A 352 11.08 14.03 -1.65
CA ALA A 352 11.22 13.32 -0.39
C ALA A 352 11.51 14.26 0.78
N GLU A 353 12.19 15.38 0.57
CA GLU A 353 12.41 16.39 1.60
C GLU A 353 11.11 17.02 2.13
N GLU A 354 10.02 17.08 1.35
CA GLU A 354 8.72 17.53 1.85
C GLU A 354 8.16 16.55 2.89
N TYR A 355 8.26 15.24 2.63
CA TYR A 355 7.87 14.19 3.58
C TYR A 355 8.75 14.21 4.83
N ILE A 356 10.05 14.45 4.67
CA ILE A 356 10.98 14.55 5.79
C ILE A 356 10.74 15.83 6.61
N ALA A 357 10.43 16.95 5.96
CA ALA A 357 10.05 18.19 6.64
C ALA A 357 8.79 17.97 7.48
N CYS A 358 7.79 17.26 6.93
CA CYS A 358 6.62 16.84 7.69
C CYS A 358 6.99 15.96 8.90
N ALA A 359 7.87 14.98 8.72
CA ALA A 359 8.31 14.11 9.82
C ALA A 359 9.01 14.88 10.95
N LYS A 360 9.83 15.89 10.60
CA LYS A 360 10.47 16.80 11.56
C LYS A 360 9.46 17.67 12.30
N ALA A 361 8.47 18.21 11.59
CA ALA A 361 7.39 19.00 12.18
C ALA A 361 6.58 18.15 13.17
N LEU A 362 6.21 16.92 12.77
CA LEU A 362 5.49 15.99 13.63
C LEU A 362 6.31 15.59 14.85
N GLU A 363 7.61 15.29 14.68
CA GLU A 363 8.54 15.03 15.79
C GLU A 363 8.57 16.19 16.80
N SER A 364 8.70 17.43 16.29
CA SER A 364 8.74 18.64 17.13
C SER A 364 7.43 18.84 17.90
N TRP A 365 6.31 18.47 17.29
CA TRP A 365 4.99 18.53 17.92
C TRP A 365 4.76 17.42 18.96
N TRP A 366 5.19 16.19 18.66
CA TRP A 366 4.97 15.01 19.51
C TRP A 366 5.91 14.86 20.68
N VAL A 367 7.15 15.35 20.56
CA VAL A 367 8.16 15.22 21.60
C VAL A 367 8.51 16.61 22.12
N PRO A 368 7.62 17.26 22.90
CA PRO A 368 7.91 18.57 23.47
C PRO A 368 9.04 18.52 24.50
N SER A 369 9.43 17.33 24.99
CA SER A 369 10.56 17.16 25.91
C SER A 369 11.12 15.72 25.87
N PRO A 370 12.43 15.53 26.10
CA PRO A 370 13.02 14.22 26.41
C PRO A 370 12.18 13.52 27.47
N PRO A 371 12.00 12.19 27.38
CA PRO A 371 13.04 11.23 27.00
C PRO A 371 12.78 10.41 25.72
N TYR A 372 11.80 10.78 24.89
CA TYR A 372 11.43 9.98 23.71
C TYR A 372 12.38 10.19 22.53
N ALA A 373 12.77 9.10 21.87
CA ALA A 373 13.44 9.14 20.58
C ALA A 373 12.41 8.94 19.45
N VAL A 374 12.46 9.77 18.40
CA VAL A 374 11.66 9.55 17.20
C VAL A 374 12.51 8.88 16.12
N ARG A 375 11.95 7.84 15.49
CA ARG A 375 12.51 7.16 14.31
C ARG A 375 11.55 7.29 13.14
N TRP A 376 12.08 7.45 11.94
CA TRP A 376 11.32 7.51 10.70
C TRP A 376 11.52 6.21 9.94
N LEU A 377 10.46 5.40 9.85
CA LEU A 377 10.45 4.20 9.03
C LEU A 377 10.14 4.60 7.59
N ILE A 378 11.12 4.54 6.69
CA ILE A 378 10.92 4.89 5.28
C ILE A 378 10.54 3.64 4.48
N VAL A 379 9.35 3.67 3.88
CA VAL A 379 8.87 2.67 2.92
C VAL A 379 8.78 3.33 1.55
N THR A 380 9.48 2.78 0.55
CA THR A 380 9.47 3.32 -0.81
C THR A 380 9.80 2.24 -1.82
N ASN A 381 9.26 2.37 -3.03
CA ASN A 381 9.58 1.51 -4.17
C ASN A 381 10.90 1.88 -4.88
N SER A 382 11.68 2.84 -4.36
CA SER A 382 12.97 3.26 -4.92
C SER A 382 14.12 2.94 -3.97
N LEU A 383 14.93 1.93 -4.30
CA LEU A 383 16.14 1.59 -3.54
C LEU A 383 17.16 2.75 -3.48
N PRO A 384 17.44 3.47 -4.58
CA PRO A 384 18.32 4.64 -4.54
C PRO A 384 17.82 5.71 -3.56
N LEU A 385 16.51 6.00 -3.55
CA LEU A 385 15.92 6.96 -2.62
C LEU A 385 16.02 6.50 -1.17
N LYS A 386 15.67 5.23 -0.91
CA LYS A 386 15.83 4.59 0.41
C LYS A 386 17.26 4.74 0.93
N THR A 387 18.25 4.51 0.07
CA THR A 387 19.68 4.58 0.41
C THR A 387 20.13 6.01 0.67
N ALA A 388 19.73 6.95 -0.19
CA ALA A 388 20.09 8.36 -0.05
C ALA A 388 19.52 8.98 1.25
N LEU A 389 18.26 8.67 1.59
CA LEU A 389 17.64 9.13 2.84
C LEU A 389 18.30 8.52 4.08
N TRP A 390 18.66 7.24 4.03
CA TRP A 390 19.39 6.59 5.11
C TRP A 390 20.77 7.20 5.34
N LEU A 391 21.53 7.46 4.27
CA LEU A 391 22.83 8.12 4.34
C LEU A 391 22.74 9.58 4.84
N LYS A 392 21.68 10.30 4.45
CA LYS A 392 21.49 11.70 4.84
C LYS A 392 21.03 11.85 6.29
N TYR A 393 20.29 10.87 6.81
CA TYR A 393 19.66 10.92 8.14
C TYR A 393 19.90 9.63 8.96
N PRO A 394 21.16 9.22 9.18
CA PRO A 394 21.49 7.90 9.74
C PRO A 394 20.95 7.68 11.17
N ASP A 395 20.74 8.76 11.92
CA ASP A 395 20.23 8.70 13.30
C ASP A 395 18.70 8.75 13.38
N LYS A 396 18.00 8.94 12.28
CA LYS A 396 16.54 9.11 12.26
C LYS A 396 15.86 8.11 11.36
N VAL A 397 16.40 7.95 10.15
CA VAL A 397 15.83 7.08 9.12
C VAL A 397 16.22 5.64 9.39
N VAL A 398 15.21 4.79 9.44
CA VAL A 398 15.36 3.34 9.40
C VAL A 398 14.65 2.84 8.17
N VAL A 399 15.31 1.93 7.46
CA VAL A 399 14.82 1.33 6.23
C VAL A 399 14.76 -0.17 6.42
N SER A 400 13.73 -0.81 5.87
CA SER A 400 13.76 -2.27 5.70
C SER A 400 14.88 -2.63 4.71
N ASP A 401 15.56 -3.74 4.97
CA ASP A 401 16.52 -4.40 4.08
C ASP A 401 15.84 -5.02 2.84
N ILE A 402 14.51 -5.05 2.83
CA ILE A 402 13.69 -5.46 1.70
C ILE A 402 14.02 -4.61 0.46
N VAL A 403 14.48 -5.29 -0.58
CA VAL A 403 14.75 -4.70 -1.90
C VAL A 403 13.41 -4.43 -2.58
N PRO A 404 13.05 -3.17 -2.83
CA PRO A 404 11.78 -2.87 -3.44
C PRO A 404 11.70 -3.45 -4.86
N ARG A 405 10.65 -4.23 -5.13
CA ARG A 405 10.34 -4.76 -6.46
C ARG A 405 8.95 -4.28 -6.88
N HIS A 406 8.81 -3.82 -8.12
CA HIS A 406 7.51 -3.39 -8.64
C HIS A 406 6.65 -4.61 -9.00
N VAL A 407 5.42 -4.64 -8.47
CA VAL A 407 4.42 -5.71 -8.74
C VAL A 407 3.99 -5.78 -10.19
N ASN A 408 4.13 -4.71 -10.98
CA ASN A 408 3.77 -4.71 -12.41
C ASN A 408 4.56 -5.74 -13.25
N THR A 409 5.53 -6.43 -12.65
CA THR A 409 6.27 -7.55 -13.25
C THR A 409 5.65 -8.92 -13.00
N LEU A 410 4.59 -9.02 -12.19
CA LEU A 410 3.89 -10.25 -11.82
C LEU A 410 2.69 -10.57 -12.72
N THR A 411 2.35 -9.68 -13.64
CA THR A 411 1.00 -9.56 -14.22
C THR A 411 0.89 -10.00 -15.69
N SER A 412 1.59 -11.07 -16.12
CA SER A 412 1.29 -11.66 -17.44
C SER A 412 1.71 -13.13 -17.62
N PRO A 413 0.84 -14.09 -17.31
CA PRO A 413 0.88 -15.41 -17.93
C PRO A 413 0.10 -15.36 -19.26
N GLN A 414 0.56 -14.61 -20.27
CA GLN A 414 0.04 -14.86 -21.62
C GLN A 414 0.61 -16.18 -22.15
N ASP A 415 -0.30 -17.11 -22.37
CA ASP A 415 -0.14 -18.34 -23.09
C ASP A 415 0.74 -18.14 -24.33
N ALA A 416 1.89 -18.83 -24.34
CA ALA A 416 2.51 -19.21 -25.59
C ALA A 416 1.63 -20.29 -26.23
N SER A 417 0.42 -19.93 -26.67
CA SER A 417 -0.33 -20.79 -27.59
C SER A 417 0.42 -20.74 -28.91
N SER A 418 1.24 -21.76 -29.12
CA SER A 418 1.76 -22.15 -30.43
C SER A 418 0.58 -22.29 -31.40
N SER A 419 0.29 -21.23 -32.16
CA SER A 419 -0.46 -21.35 -33.40
C SER A 419 0.47 -22.02 -34.42
N PRO A 420 0.13 -23.18 -35.00
CA PRO A 420 0.87 -23.70 -36.14
C PRO A 420 0.49 -22.86 -37.35
N ASP A 421 1.45 -22.06 -37.82
CA ASP A 421 1.38 -21.40 -39.12
C ASP A 421 1.17 -22.45 -40.22
N THR A 422 0.04 -22.35 -40.92
CA THR A 422 -0.08 -22.85 -42.29
C THR A 422 -0.64 -21.78 -43.21
N ASN A 423 0.27 -21.34 -44.07
CA ASN A 423 0.13 -21.04 -45.50
C ASN A 423 0.14 -19.58 -46.01
N PRO A 424 0.77 -19.40 -47.20
CA PRO A 424 1.30 -18.14 -47.70
C PRO A 424 0.47 -17.60 -48.89
N GLU A 425 1.00 -16.55 -49.51
CA GLU A 425 0.58 -15.95 -50.79
C GLU A 425 -0.59 -14.96 -50.74
N SER A 426 -0.30 -13.67 -50.91
CA SER A 426 -0.42 -13.05 -52.24
C SER A 426 0.25 -11.67 -52.27
N LEU A 427 1.11 -11.50 -53.26
CA LEU A 427 1.74 -10.24 -53.66
C LEU A 427 0.79 -9.51 -54.61
N SER A 428 0.59 -8.20 -54.41
CA SER A 428 0.26 -7.26 -55.48
C SER A 428 0.69 -5.84 -55.09
N PRO A 429 1.33 -5.06 -55.99
CA PRO A 429 1.90 -3.76 -55.68
C PRO A 429 0.94 -2.63 -56.08
N ASN A 430 0.89 -1.56 -55.28
CA ASN A 430 0.49 -0.24 -55.77
C ASN A 430 1.25 0.85 -55.01
N PRO A 431 1.96 1.77 -55.69
CA PRO A 431 2.70 2.84 -55.05
C PRO A 431 1.87 4.13 -55.04
N SER A 432 1.54 4.64 -53.85
CA SER A 432 1.17 6.05 -53.70
C SER A 432 1.97 6.67 -52.55
N PHE A 433 2.88 7.55 -52.96
CA PHE A 433 3.67 8.42 -52.10
C PHE A 433 2.76 9.45 -51.42
N SER A 434 2.89 9.59 -50.10
CA SER A 434 2.60 10.82 -49.37
C SER A 434 3.61 10.94 -48.22
N PRO A 435 4.14 12.15 -47.94
CA PRO A 435 5.33 12.33 -47.11
C PRO A 435 4.96 12.25 -45.63
N SER A 436 5.41 11.18 -44.97
CA SER A 436 5.41 11.03 -43.52
C SER A 436 6.66 11.67 -42.92
N SER A 437 6.43 12.52 -41.93
CA SER A 437 7.43 13.07 -41.00
C SER A 437 7.96 11.93 -40.12
N ALA A 438 9.19 11.49 -40.39
CA ALA A 438 9.87 10.45 -39.65
C ALA A 438 10.25 10.93 -38.23
N TYR A 439 9.50 10.47 -37.23
CA TYR A 439 10.11 10.07 -35.95
C TYR A 439 10.48 8.59 -36.09
N PRO A 440 11.68 8.16 -35.66
CA PRO A 440 12.01 6.74 -35.64
C PRO A 440 11.08 6.03 -34.65
N ASP A 441 10.37 5.01 -35.13
CA ASP A 441 9.65 4.05 -34.29
C ASP A 441 10.63 3.46 -33.26
N THR A 442 10.58 3.97 -32.03
CA THR A 442 11.25 3.33 -30.90
C THR A 442 10.60 1.96 -30.68
N PRO A 443 11.36 0.87 -30.60
CA PRO A 443 10.80 -0.46 -30.40
C PRO A 443 10.05 -0.52 -29.08
N SER A 444 8.72 -0.54 -29.18
CA SER A 444 7.74 -0.77 -28.10
C SER A 444 7.82 -2.21 -27.59
N SER A 445 8.95 -2.58 -26.98
CA SER A 445 9.13 -3.89 -26.33
C SER A 445 9.64 -3.72 -24.91
N ASN A 446 8.98 -2.87 -24.12
CA ASN A 446 9.16 -2.82 -22.67
C ASN A 446 8.39 -3.96 -21.99
N SER A 447 8.64 -5.21 -22.38
CA SER A 447 8.23 -6.34 -21.55
C SER A 447 9.25 -6.47 -20.42
N SER A 448 8.92 -5.92 -19.24
CA SER A 448 9.71 -6.21 -18.05
C SER A 448 9.84 -7.73 -17.89
N PRO A 449 11.01 -8.25 -17.49
CA PRO A 449 11.21 -9.70 -17.35
C PRO A 449 10.16 -10.27 -16.41
N LYS A 450 9.47 -11.32 -16.88
CA LYS A 450 8.45 -12.03 -16.09
C LYS A 450 9.13 -12.67 -14.89
N LEU A 451 8.64 -12.37 -13.68
CA LEU A 451 9.10 -13.05 -12.47
C LEU A 451 8.66 -14.51 -12.51
N THR A 452 9.53 -15.41 -12.06
CA THR A 452 9.14 -16.79 -11.77
C THR A 452 8.08 -16.82 -10.65
N PRO A 453 7.24 -17.87 -10.56
CA PRO A 453 6.27 -17.99 -9.48
C PRO A 453 6.89 -17.87 -8.07
N GLU A 454 8.11 -18.39 -7.89
CA GLU A 454 8.87 -18.30 -6.63
C GLU A 454 9.33 -16.87 -6.34
N GLU A 455 9.86 -16.15 -7.34
CA GLU A 455 10.21 -14.74 -7.18
C GLU A 455 8.98 -13.87 -6.92
N GLY A 456 7.83 -14.22 -7.51
CA GLY A 456 6.58 -13.54 -7.26
C GLY A 456 6.03 -13.75 -5.86
N ALA A 457 6.09 -14.98 -5.37
CA ALA A 457 5.79 -15.32 -3.99
C ALA A 457 6.66 -14.52 -3.00
N SER A 458 7.98 -14.52 -3.19
CA SER A 458 8.91 -13.78 -2.33
C SER A 458 8.63 -12.27 -2.38
N THR A 459 8.44 -11.73 -3.58
CA THR A 459 8.13 -10.30 -3.77
C THR A 459 6.84 -9.91 -3.07
N TYR A 460 5.81 -10.75 -3.14
CA TYR A 460 4.53 -10.50 -2.48
C TYR A 460 4.66 -10.48 -0.95
N ILE A 461 5.39 -11.44 -0.37
CA ILE A 461 5.68 -11.49 1.08
C ILE A 461 6.41 -10.23 1.54
N ASP A 462 7.40 -9.78 0.77
CA ASP A 462 8.19 -8.59 1.06
C ASP A 462 7.31 -7.32 1.06
N ILE A 463 6.44 -7.17 0.08
CA ILE A 463 5.51 -6.03 -0.02
C ILE A 463 4.50 -6.03 1.12
N VAL A 464 3.96 -7.19 1.48
CA VAL A 464 3.05 -7.32 2.63
C VAL A 464 3.79 -7.01 3.94
N THR A 465 5.05 -7.42 4.06
CA THR A 465 5.89 -7.12 5.23
C THR A 465 6.08 -5.61 5.38
N GLU A 466 6.44 -4.89 4.32
CA GLU A 466 6.55 -3.43 4.35
C GLU A 466 5.21 -2.75 4.64
N TRP A 467 4.11 -3.27 4.09
CA TRP A 467 2.76 -2.76 4.33
C TRP A 467 2.36 -2.90 5.81
N LEU A 468 2.64 -4.04 6.44
CA LEU A 468 2.39 -4.27 7.86
C LEU A 468 3.31 -3.44 8.76
N LEU A 469 4.57 -3.27 8.38
CA LEU A 469 5.52 -2.39 9.07
C LEU A 469 5.00 -0.96 9.09
N LEU A 470 4.56 -0.46 7.94
CA LEU A 470 3.94 0.85 7.81
C LEU A 470 2.70 0.92 8.72
N ALA A 471 1.76 -0.01 8.59
CA ALA A 471 0.53 -0.06 9.40
C ALA A 471 0.77 -0.19 10.92
N SER A 472 1.97 -0.62 11.35
CA SER A 472 2.36 -0.75 12.76
C SER A 472 3.00 0.52 13.34
N SER A 473 3.19 1.56 12.53
CA SER A 473 3.78 2.83 12.97
C SER A 473 2.82 3.65 13.85
N ASP A 474 3.37 4.51 14.70
CA ASP A 474 2.61 5.37 15.61
C ASP A 474 1.90 6.51 14.88
N ALA A 475 2.60 7.11 13.91
CA ALA A 475 2.04 8.02 12.93
C ALA A 475 2.44 7.60 11.52
N LEU A 476 1.72 8.16 10.54
CA LEU A 476 1.87 7.87 9.13
C LEU A 476 1.94 9.18 8.33
N ILE A 477 2.95 9.30 7.48
CA ILE A 477 3.08 10.34 6.46
C ILE A 477 3.08 9.64 5.11
N LEU A 478 2.08 9.91 4.27
CA LEU A 478 1.72 9.01 3.19
C LEU A 478 1.61 9.74 1.86
N THR A 479 2.19 9.16 0.81
CA THR A 479 1.79 9.50 -0.57
C THR A 479 0.35 9.05 -0.81
N LYS A 480 -0.39 9.78 -1.67
CA LYS A 480 -1.73 9.40 -2.14
C LYS A 480 -1.66 8.15 -3.01
N SER A 481 -1.69 6.98 -2.37
CA SER A 481 -1.62 5.67 -3.05
C SER A 481 -2.51 4.65 -2.35
N GLY A 482 -3.04 3.67 -3.08
CA GLY A 482 -3.81 2.57 -2.49
C GLY A 482 -3.01 1.80 -1.43
N PHE A 483 -1.70 1.62 -1.63
CA PHE A 483 -0.82 0.96 -0.66
C PHE A 483 -0.81 1.71 0.68
N SER A 484 -0.59 3.02 0.63
CA SER A 484 -0.62 3.89 1.81
C SER A 484 -1.97 3.85 2.52
N HIS A 485 -3.05 4.06 1.76
CA HIS A 485 -4.39 4.21 2.31
C HIS A 485 -4.83 2.92 3.02
N THR A 486 -4.59 1.77 2.40
CA THR A 486 -4.94 0.49 3.01
C THR A 486 -4.12 0.19 4.26
N ALA A 487 -2.83 0.58 4.31
CA ALA A 487 -2.02 0.46 5.53
C ALA A 487 -2.56 1.37 6.65
N ALA A 488 -2.96 2.59 6.31
CA ALA A 488 -3.57 3.54 7.24
C ALA A 488 -4.91 3.05 7.80
N PHE A 489 -5.78 2.50 6.95
CA PHE A 489 -7.03 1.89 7.40
C PHE A 489 -6.75 0.68 8.29
N PHE A 490 -5.79 -0.16 7.90
CA PHE A 490 -5.43 -1.34 8.67
C PHE A 490 -4.78 -1.01 10.01
N SER A 491 -4.14 0.15 10.18
CA SER A 491 -3.59 0.56 11.48
C SER A 491 -4.68 0.92 12.50
N HIS A 492 -5.87 1.34 12.03
CA HIS A 492 -6.92 2.00 12.81
C HIS A 492 -6.45 3.31 13.48
N ARG A 493 -5.34 3.89 13.03
CA ARG A 493 -4.73 5.12 13.56
C ARG A 493 -4.94 6.30 12.62
N LEU A 494 -6.14 6.44 12.04
CA LEU A 494 -6.43 7.48 11.05
C LEU A 494 -6.24 8.92 11.56
N ALA A 495 -6.30 9.11 12.88
CA ALA A 495 -6.01 10.37 13.55
C ALA A 495 -4.56 10.87 13.37
N ALA A 496 -3.65 9.97 12.98
CA ALA A 496 -2.21 10.23 12.84
C ALA A 496 -1.74 9.95 11.41
N VAL A 497 -2.55 10.30 10.42
CA VAL A 497 -2.22 10.18 8.99
C VAL A 497 -2.10 11.58 8.40
N TYR A 498 -0.99 11.85 7.73
CA TYR A 498 -0.65 13.14 7.16
C TYR A 498 -0.21 12.98 5.70
N THR A 499 -0.51 13.97 4.86
CA THR A 499 0.19 14.16 3.58
C THR A 499 1.11 15.37 3.67
N PRO A 500 2.18 15.48 2.86
CA PRO A 500 3.11 16.60 2.95
C PRO A 500 2.43 17.98 2.91
N GLU A 501 1.37 18.12 2.11
CA GLU A 501 0.60 19.36 1.96
C GLU A 501 -0.20 19.73 3.22
N GLU A 502 -0.41 18.78 4.13
CA GLU A 502 -1.21 18.94 5.34
C GLU A 502 -0.35 19.04 6.62
N CYS A 503 0.98 19.06 6.50
CA CYS A 503 1.91 19.09 7.62
C CYS A 503 2.21 20.53 8.05
N ASP A 504 1.16 21.25 8.45
CA ASP A 504 1.29 22.49 9.19
C ASP A 504 1.36 22.17 10.70
N PRO A 505 2.46 22.56 11.39
CA PRO A 505 2.60 22.39 12.85
C PRO A 505 1.42 22.93 13.66
N GLU A 506 0.76 23.98 13.18
CA GLU A 506 -0.39 24.60 13.85
C GLU A 506 -1.69 23.79 13.67
N GLU A 507 -1.74 22.90 12.67
CA GLU A 507 -2.96 22.18 12.28
C GLU A 507 -2.96 20.69 12.65
N PHE A 508 -2.01 20.17 13.44
CA PHE A 508 -1.96 18.76 13.87
C PHE A 508 -3.11 18.35 14.83
N VAL A 509 -4.35 18.73 14.52
CA VAL A 509 -5.58 18.41 15.25
C VAL A 509 -6.19 17.12 14.69
N PRO A 510 -6.32 16.05 15.51
CA PRO A 510 -6.78 14.72 15.08
C PRO A 510 -8.19 14.63 14.48
N THR A 511 -9.09 15.58 14.77
CA THR A 511 -10.54 15.34 14.70
C THR A 511 -11.24 15.79 13.41
N ARG A 512 -10.56 16.46 12.47
CA ARG A 512 -11.20 16.98 11.23
C ARG A 512 -10.81 16.28 9.93
N ARG A 513 -9.84 15.34 9.93
CA ARG A 513 -9.14 14.96 8.70
C ARG A 513 -9.64 13.70 7.98
N ILE A 514 -10.41 12.84 8.66
CA ILE A 514 -10.82 11.57 8.07
C ILE A 514 -11.67 11.77 6.80
N GLY A 515 -12.48 12.82 6.69
CA GLY A 515 -13.30 13.05 5.49
C GLY A 515 -12.52 13.27 4.18
N ARG A 516 -11.34 13.90 4.21
CA ARG A 516 -10.57 14.25 2.99
C ARG A 516 -9.80 13.06 2.40
N ILE A 517 -9.27 12.18 3.24
CA ILE A 517 -8.60 10.94 2.80
C ILE A 517 -9.59 10.06 2.03
N TRP A 518 -10.89 10.14 2.38
CA TRP A 518 -11.94 9.34 1.77
C TRP A 518 -12.44 9.88 0.43
N SER A 519 -12.33 11.19 0.16
CA SER A 519 -12.82 11.81 -1.08
C SER A 519 -11.86 11.71 -2.28
N GLY A 520 -10.63 11.24 -2.06
CA GLY A 520 -9.61 11.05 -3.11
C GLY A 520 -9.48 9.61 -3.61
N ILE A 521 -10.30 8.68 -3.10
CA ILE A 521 -10.48 7.31 -3.60
C ILE A 521 -11.79 7.28 -4.37
#